data_AF-A0A109W735-F1
#
_entry.id   AF-A0A109W735-F1
#
_cell.length_a   1.000
_cell.length_b   1.000
_cell.length_c   1.000
_cell.angle_alpha   90.00
_cell.angle_beta   90.00
_cell.angle_gamma   90.00
#
_symmetry.space_group_name_H-M   'P 1'
#
loop_
_entity.id
_entity.type
_entity.pdbx_description
1 polymer ?
#
loop_
_entity_poly.entity_id
_entity_poly.type
_entity_poly.pdbx_seq_one_letter_code
_entity_poly.pdbx_strand_id
1 'polypeptide(L)'
;MIETLKAGEVSAIDSKTGKVRVLLKGDDDKTTDWLNVLVPYSESHSDNYTLGLGQTVYCLFFSEMPEQGVVLGCPMRGASSSESEVKRSFSDGGSWSYDKNTLTLNIGKIVINGDLEVSGTTKTGGSINLNTHKHDGVTAGGDMTGGPQ
;
A
#
# COMPACT_ATOMS: atom_id res chain seq x y z
N MET A 1 -27.70 24.55 -9.92
CA MET A 1 -27.36 23.40 -9.06
C MET A 1 -25.94 23.64 -8.58
N ILE A 2 -25.69 23.72 -7.27
CA ILE A 2 -24.31 23.87 -6.76
C ILE A 2 -23.68 22.49 -6.85
N GLU A 3 -22.64 22.34 -7.67
CA GLU A 3 -21.93 21.07 -7.83
C GLU A 3 -21.10 20.78 -6.57
N THR A 4 -21.55 19.81 -5.78
CA THR A 4 -20.92 19.39 -4.52
C THR A 4 -19.70 18.48 -4.77
N LEU A 5 -19.65 17.76 -5.90
CA LEU A 5 -18.57 16.83 -6.24
C LEU A 5 -17.85 17.29 -7.52
N LYS A 6 -16.54 17.53 -7.44
CA LYS A 6 -15.72 17.95 -8.59
C LYS A 6 -14.50 17.05 -8.76
N ALA A 7 -14.08 16.84 -9.99
CA ALA A 7 -12.81 16.19 -10.32
C ALA A 7 -11.72 17.24 -10.54
N GLY A 8 -10.49 16.91 -10.20
CA GLY A 8 -9.33 17.76 -10.45
C GLY A 8 -8.02 17.00 -10.35
N GLU A 9 -6.91 17.70 -10.47
CA GLU A 9 -5.56 17.12 -10.37
C GLU A 9 -4.79 17.70 -9.19
N VAL A 10 -4.08 16.85 -8.45
CA VAL A 10 -3.26 17.28 -7.32
C VAL A 10 -2.15 18.23 -7.81
N SER A 11 -2.14 19.47 -7.33
CA SER A 11 -1.20 20.52 -7.73
C SER A 11 -0.13 20.82 -6.68
N ALA A 12 -0.42 20.55 -5.39
CA ALA A 12 0.55 20.64 -4.29
C ALA A 12 0.23 19.64 -3.18
N ILE A 13 1.24 19.23 -2.42
CA ILE A 13 1.13 18.26 -1.33
C ILE A 13 1.87 18.80 -0.11
N ASP A 14 1.22 18.74 1.05
CA ASP A 14 1.85 18.91 2.36
C ASP A 14 1.78 17.58 3.10
N SER A 15 2.86 16.82 3.01
CA SER A 15 2.98 15.49 3.63
C SER A 15 3.05 15.53 5.15
N LYS A 16 3.36 16.69 5.76
CA LYS A 16 3.39 16.82 7.22
C LYS A 16 1.99 16.90 7.81
N THR A 17 1.07 17.55 7.10
CA THR A 17 -0.31 17.78 7.56
C THR A 17 -1.33 16.86 6.88
N GLY A 18 -0.91 16.08 5.88
CA GLY A 18 -1.81 15.18 5.13
C GLY A 18 -2.77 15.94 4.20
N LYS A 19 -2.41 17.16 3.80
CA LYS A 19 -3.24 18.04 2.97
C LYS A 19 -2.71 18.14 1.55
N VAL A 20 -3.63 18.44 0.62
CA VAL A 20 -3.30 18.67 -0.79
C VAL A 20 -4.04 19.88 -1.33
N ARG A 21 -3.52 20.45 -2.42
CA ARG A 21 -4.25 21.38 -3.28
C ARG A 21 -4.60 20.70 -4.58
N VAL A 22 -5.75 21.05 -5.14
CA VAL A 22 -6.29 20.43 -6.36
C VAL A 22 -6.59 21.52 -7.39
N LEU A 23 -6.13 21.31 -8.62
CA LEU A 23 -6.47 22.11 -9.79
C LEU A 23 -7.79 21.60 -10.39
N LEU A 24 -8.83 22.43 -10.40
CA LEU A 24 -10.15 22.11 -10.93
C LEU A 24 -10.24 22.50 -12.42
N LYS A 25 -9.92 21.55 -13.32
CA LYS A 25 -9.85 21.76 -14.78
C LYS A 25 -11.16 22.14 -15.48
N GLY A 26 -12.29 22.15 -14.75
CA GLY A 26 -13.60 22.56 -15.26
C GLY A 26 -14.09 23.91 -14.74
N ASP A 27 -13.31 24.58 -13.89
CA ASP A 27 -13.73 25.78 -13.14
C ASP A 27 -12.66 26.88 -13.24
N ASP A 28 -12.38 27.33 -14.47
CA ASP A 28 -11.37 28.35 -14.81
C ASP A 28 -9.96 28.02 -14.28
N ASP A 29 -9.59 26.74 -14.19
CA ASP A 29 -8.31 26.28 -13.64
C ASP A 29 -8.03 26.83 -12.22
N LYS A 30 -9.09 26.99 -11.42
CA LYS A 30 -8.95 27.37 -10.01
C LYS A 30 -8.26 26.28 -9.22
N THR A 31 -7.33 26.70 -8.37
CA THR A 31 -6.68 25.84 -7.38
C THR A 31 -7.39 25.98 -6.05
N THR A 32 -7.72 24.86 -5.40
CA THR A 32 -8.32 24.85 -4.06
C THR A 32 -7.36 25.40 -3.01
N ASP A 33 -7.88 25.77 -1.84
CA ASP A 33 -7.04 25.83 -0.65
C ASP A 33 -6.61 24.42 -0.20
N TRP A 34 -5.86 24.33 0.89
CA TRP A 34 -5.40 23.07 1.48
C TRP A 34 -6.55 22.23 2.01
N LEU A 35 -6.90 21.19 1.26
CA LEU A 35 -7.95 20.24 1.62
C LEU A 35 -7.37 19.03 2.35
N ASN A 36 -8.11 18.50 3.32
CA ASN A 36 -7.78 17.23 3.95
C ASN A 36 -8.06 16.08 2.98
N VAL A 37 -7.21 15.06 3.00
CA VAL A 37 -7.50 13.76 2.35
C VAL A 37 -8.25 12.89 3.36
N LEU A 38 -9.42 12.38 3.00
CA LEU A 38 -10.14 11.45 3.86
C LEU A 38 -9.42 10.10 3.87
N VAL A 39 -9.01 9.67 5.07
CA VAL A 39 -8.44 8.34 5.33
C VAL A 39 -9.25 7.67 6.45
N PRO A 40 -9.58 6.37 6.33
CA PRO A 40 -10.29 5.64 7.38
C PRO A 40 -9.56 5.70 8.74
N TYR A 41 -10.31 5.75 9.85
CA TYR A 41 -9.82 5.56 11.22
C TYR A 41 -8.68 6.49 11.71
N SER A 42 -8.49 7.65 11.09
CA SER A 42 -7.38 8.60 11.38
C SER A 42 -7.25 9.09 12.84
N GLU A 43 -8.31 9.05 13.63
CA GLU A 43 -8.25 9.47 15.05
C GLU A 43 -7.61 8.42 15.98
N SER A 44 -7.67 7.14 15.59
CA SER A 44 -7.17 6.01 16.41
C SER A 44 -6.02 5.26 15.76
N HIS A 45 -5.85 5.42 14.45
CA HIS A 45 -4.85 4.75 13.63
C HIS A 45 -4.25 5.76 12.66
N SER A 46 -2.97 5.60 12.31
CA SER A 46 -2.32 6.44 11.32
C SER A 46 -2.18 5.66 10.01
N ASP A 47 -3.05 5.92 9.05
CA ASP A 47 -2.89 5.46 7.67
C ASP A 47 -2.16 6.52 6.84
N ASN A 48 -1.06 6.15 6.18
CA ASN A 48 -0.37 7.03 5.26
C ASN A 48 -0.81 6.76 3.82
N TYR A 49 -1.84 7.47 3.37
CA TYR A 49 -2.25 7.53 1.97
C TYR A 49 -1.68 8.79 1.32
N THR A 50 -0.53 8.66 0.66
CA THR A 50 0.09 9.78 -0.05
C THR A 50 -0.41 9.82 -1.49
N LEU A 51 -1.05 10.94 -1.86
CA LEU A 51 -1.33 11.27 -3.26
C LEU A 51 -0.07 11.80 -3.95
N GLY A 52 0.04 11.59 -5.26
CA GLY A 52 1.11 12.12 -6.11
C GLY A 52 0.67 13.37 -6.88
N LEU A 53 1.63 14.22 -7.25
CA LEU A 53 1.37 15.36 -8.13
C LEU A 53 0.79 14.89 -9.47
N GLY A 54 -0.19 15.64 -9.99
CA GLY A 54 -0.88 15.34 -11.24
C GLY A 54 -1.89 14.19 -11.15
N GLN A 55 -2.07 13.54 -9.99
CA GLN A 55 -3.09 12.50 -9.86
C GLN A 55 -4.50 13.09 -9.91
N THR A 56 -5.37 12.45 -10.69
CA THR A 56 -6.80 12.79 -10.73
C THR A 56 -7.49 12.35 -9.44
N VAL A 57 -8.19 13.28 -8.80
CA VAL A 57 -8.95 13.05 -7.56
C VAL A 57 -10.36 13.61 -7.63
N TYR A 58 -11.24 13.08 -6.79
CA TYR A 58 -12.54 13.67 -6.50
C TYR A 58 -12.51 14.48 -5.20
N CYS A 59 -13.07 15.67 -5.26
CA CYS A 59 -13.23 16.58 -4.14
C CYS A 59 -14.72 16.76 -3.83
N LEU A 60 -15.07 16.69 -2.55
CA LEU A 60 -16.40 17.04 -2.04
C LEU A 60 -16.32 18.43 -1.41
N PHE A 61 -17.13 19.38 -1.89
CA PHE A 61 -17.23 20.75 -1.38
C PHE A 61 -18.56 20.96 -0.66
N PHE A 62 -18.55 21.75 0.41
CA PHE A 62 -19.76 22.03 1.17
C PHE A 62 -20.59 23.12 0.48
N SER A 63 -21.88 22.89 0.26
CA SER A 63 -22.75 23.81 -0.50
C SER A 63 -22.81 25.23 0.07
N GLU A 64 -22.70 25.38 1.39
CA GLU A 64 -22.72 26.69 2.08
C GLU A 64 -21.33 27.33 2.16
N MET A 65 -20.25 26.57 1.97
CA MET A 65 -18.87 27.02 2.03
C MET A 65 -18.08 26.36 0.89
N PRO A 66 -18.24 26.82 -0.36
CA PRO A 66 -17.69 26.15 -1.55
C PRO A 66 -16.15 26.16 -1.61
N GLU A 67 -15.49 26.98 -0.80
CA GLU A 67 -14.02 26.97 -0.64
C GLU A 67 -13.53 25.89 0.33
N GLN A 68 -14.42 25.37 1.17
CA GLN A 68 -14.13 24.28 2.10
C GLN A 68 -14.56 22.95 1.50
N GLY A 69 -13.67 21.96 1.61
CA GLY A 69 -13.92 20.63 1.10
C GLY A 69 -12.92 19.61 1.58
N VAL A 70 -13.08 18.40 1.07
CA VAL A 70 -12.22 17.26 1.36
C VAL A 70 -11.94 16.49 0.07
N VAL A 71 -10.75 15.90 -0.01
CA VAL A 71 -10.38 14.97 -1.08
C VAL A 71 -10.83 13.57 -0.68
N LEU A 72 -11.69 12.97 -1.49
CA LEU A 72 -12.20 11.60 -1.29
C LEU A 72 -11.19 10.55 -1.76
N GLY A 73 -10.36 10.89 -2.75
CA GLY A 73 -9.35 10.00 -3.32
C GLY A 73 -9.40 9.94 -4.84
N CYS A 74 -8.67 8.96 -5.39
CA CYS A 74 -8.58 8.72 -6.83
C CYS A 74 -9.68 7.76 -7.31
N PRO A 75 -10.24 7.94 -8.52
CA PRO A 75 -11.05 6.89 -9.14
C PRO A 75 -10.23 5.62 -9.26
N MET A 76 -10.87 4.48 -8.97
CA MET A 76 -10.27 3.18 -9.26
C MET A 76 -9.98 3.11 -10.76
N ARG A 77 -8.71 2.88 -11.10
CA ARG A 77 -8.30 2.57 -12.47
C ARG A 77 -8.36 1.06 -12.65
N GLY A 78 -8.71 0.61 -13.85
CA GLY A 78 -8.89 -0.81 -14.14
C GLY A 78 -7.67 -1.62 -13.67
N ALA A 79 -7.94 -2.68 -12.92
CA ALA A 79 -6.95 -3.63 -12.45
C ALA A 79 -7.45 -5.04 -12.80
N SER A 80 -6.53 -5.93 -13.19
CA SER A 80 -6.83 -7.35 -13.29
C SER A 80 -6.83 -7.93 -11.87
N SER A 81 -8.01 -8.21 -11.32
CA SER A 81 -8.16 -8.94 -10.05
C SER A 81 -9.25 -9.99 -10.19
N SER A 82 -9.13 -11.07 -9.42
CA SER A 82 -10.22 -12.03 -9.25
C SER A 82 -11.29 -11.45 -8.30
N GLU A 83 -12.52 -11.97 -8.32
CA GLU A 83 -13.59 -11.49 -7.43
C GLU A 83 -13.28 -11.67 -5.93
N SER A 84 -12.38 -12.61 -5.59
CA SER A 84 -11.99 -12.93 -4.21
C SER A 84 -10.68 -12.30 -3.77
N GLU A 85 -9.98 -11.58 -4.66
CA GLU A 85 -8.67 -11.02 -4.39
C GLU A 85 -8.75 -9.62 -3.79
N VAL A 86 -8.10 -9.43 -2.64
CA VAL A 86 -7.74 -8.10 -2.14
C VAL A 86 -6.29 -7.83 -2.52
N LYS A 87 -6.04 -6.76 -3.27
CA LYS A 87 -4.71 -6.43 -3.77
C LYS A 87 -4.37 -4.96 -3.61
N ARG A 88 -3.10 -4.68 -3.28
CA ARG A 88 -2.49 -3.36 -3.41
C ARG A 88 -1.26 -3.45 -4.29
N SER A 89 -1.23 -2.63 -5.33
CA SER A 89 -0.07 -2.45 -6.20
C SER A 89 0.57 -1.10 -5.94
N PHE A 90 1.89 -1.03 -6.09
CA PHE A 90 2.68 0.17 -5.90
C PHE A 90 3.31 0.60 -7.24
N SER A 91 3.62 1.90 -7.38
CA SER A 91 4.15 2.47 -8.62
C SER A 91 5.55 1.97 -8.99
N ASP A 92 6.28 1.40 -8.03
CA ASP A 92 7.57 0.76 -8.22
C ASP A 92 7.46 -0.71 -8.69
N GLY A 93 6.24 -1.19 -8.94
CA GLY A 93 5.95 -2.55 -9.40
C GLY A 93 5.74 -3.55 -8.25
N GLY A 94 5.97 -3.15 -7.00
CA GLY A 94 5.67 -4.00 -5.84
C GLY A 94 4.17 -4.26 -5.70
N SER A 95 3.81 -5.36 -5.04
CA SER A 95 2.43 -5.59 -4.61
C SER A 95 2.34 -6.57 -3.45
N TRP A 96 1.21 -6.51 -2.75
CA TRP A 96 0.72 -7.62 -1.94
C TRP A 96 -0.70 -7.97 -2.37
N SER A 97 -1.05 -9.24 -2.30
CA SER A 97 -2.43 -9.68 -2.48
C SER A 97 -2.79 -10.82 -1.54
N TYR A 98 -4.06 -10.88 -1.18
CA TYR A 98 -4.65 -11.99 -0.46
C TYR A 98 -5.80 -12.56 -1.29
N ASP A 99 -5.70 -13.84 -1.62
CA ASP A 99 -6.75 -14.59 -2.31
C ASP A 99 -6.77 -16.03 -1.79
N LYS A 100 -7.96 -16.58 -1.54
CA LYS A 100 -8.18 -17.99 -1.14
C LYS A 100 -7.17 -18.51 -0.11
N ASN A 101 -7.05 -17.80 1.02
CA ASN A 101 -6.15 -18.15 2.14
C ASN A 101 -4.65 -18.12 1.81
N THR A 102 -4.27 -17.38 0.77
CA THR A 102 -2.86 -17.18 0.38
C THR A 102 -2.54 -15.70 0.37
N LEU A 103 -1.63 -15.27 1.25
CA LEU A 103 -0.98 -13.96 1.15
C LEU A 103 0.24 -14.07 0.24
N THR A 104 0.26 -13.29 -0.84
CA THR A 104 1.39 -13.21 -1.78
C THR A 104 2.07 -11.85 -1.63
N LEU A 105 3.38 -11.86 -1.40
CA LEU A 105 4.22 -10.67 -1.34
C LEU A 105 5.13 -10.63 -2.57
N ASN A 106 4.86 -9.72 -3.51
CA ASN A 106 5.74 -9.45 -4.65
C ASN A 106 6.51 -8.15 -4.35
N ILE A 107 7.56 -8.28 -3.54
CA ILE A 107 8.34 -7.18 -2.97
C ILE A 107 9.82 -7.57 -3.01
N GLY A 108 10.70 -6.64 -3.37
CA GLY A 108 12.14 -6.91 -3.48
C GLY A 108 12.84 -7.22 -2.13
N LYS A 109 12.33 -6.71 -1.01
CA LYS A 109 12.86 -6.96 0.34
C LYS A 109 11.76 -6.87 1.39
N ILE A 110 11.75 -7.82 2.33
CA ILE A 110 10.91 -7.78 3.53
C ILE A 110 11.83 -7.56 4.74
N VAL A 111 11.51 -6.60 5.60
CA VAL A 111 12.24 -6.30 6.84
C VAL A 111 11.30 -6.53 8.01
N ILE A 112 11.69 -7.40 8.95
CA ILE A 112 10.94 -7.72 10.16
C ILE A 112 11.77 -7.21 11.35
N ASN A 113 11.29 -6.15 12.00
CA ASN A 113 11.95 -5.56 13.18
C ASN A 113 11.40 -6.20 14.47
N GLY A 114 11.47 -7.53 14.52
CA GLY A 114 10.93 -8.37 15.57
C GLY A 114 11.14 -9.83 15.22
N ASP A 115 10.52 -10.73 15.98
CA ASP A 115 10.64 -12.16 15.75
C ASP A 115 9.72 -12.62 14.59
N LEU A 116 10.20 -13.62 13.84
CA LEU A 116 9.41 -14.33 12.84
C LEU A 116 9.23 -15.78 13.29
N GLU A 117 8.00 -16.15 13.64
CA GLU A 117 7.62 -17.53 13.92
C GLU A 117 6.99 -18.19 12.69
N VAL A 118 7.47 -19.38 12.32
CA VAL A 118 6.95 -20.16 11.19
C VAL A 118 6.60 -21.56 11.67
N SER A 119 5.31 -21.86 11.81
CA SER A 119 4.81 -23.20 12.18
C SER A 119 4.83 -24.20 11.02
N GLY A 120 4.94 -23.68 9.78
CA GLY A 120 4.99 -24.47 8.56
C GLY A 120 6.41 -24.80 8.11
N THR A 121 6.64 -24.71 6.79
CA THR A 121 7.95 -24.97 6.19
C THR A 121 8.53 -23.70 5.59
N THR A 122 9.80 -23.43 5.89
CA THR A 122 10.58 -22.39 5.23
C THR A 122 11.39 -22.98 4.08
N LYS A 123 11.16 -22.50 2.85
CA LYS A 123 12.00 -22.80 1.67
C LYS A 123 12.87 -21.58 1.35
N THR A 124 14.18 -21.73 1.45
CA THR A 124 15.15 -20.65 1.24
C THR A 124 16.11 -20.99 0.10
N GLY A 125 16.58 -19.98 -0.65
CA GLY A 125 17.53 -20.21 -1.74
C GLY A 125 16.97 -21.09 -2.87
N GLY A 126 15.65 -21.09 -3.07
CA GLY A 126 14.95 -21.86 -4.10
C GLY A 126 14.45 -23.22 -3.63
N SER A 127 15.29 -24.05 -3.01
CA SER A 127 14.93 -25.45 -2.69
C SER A 127 15.32 -25.94 -1.30
N ILE A 128 16.02 -25.15 -0.47
CA ILE A 128 16.44 -25.58 0.86
C ILE A 128 15.24 -25.55 1.80
N ASN A 129 14.77 -26.72 2.22
CA ASN A 129 13.79 -26.86 3.29
C ASN A 129 14.52 -26.82 4.64
N LEU A 130 14.30 -25.77 5.43
CA LEU A 130 14.99 -25.58 6.71
C LEU A 130 14.67 -26.70 7.71
N ASN A 131 13.48 -27.29 7.65
CA ASN A 131 13.06 -28.37 8.56
C ASN A 131 13.81 -29.69 8.32
N THR A 132 14.43 -29.88 7.15
CA THR A 132 15.02 -31.17 6.74
C THR A 132 16.41 -31.04 6.11
N HIS A 133 17.02 -29.87 6.16
CA HIS A 133 18.33 -29.65 5.55
C HIS A 133 19.43 -30.45 6.28
N LYS A 134 20.48 -30.81 5.54
CA LYS A 134 21.65 -31.53 6.06
C LYS A 134 22.91 -30.91 5.51
N HIS A 135 24.00 -31.04 6.25
CA HIS A 135 25.34 -30.64 5.81
C HIS A 135 26.09 -31.86 5.24
N ASP A 136 26.84 -31.65 4.15
CA ASP A 136 27.77 -32.63 3.58
C ASP A 136 29.22 -32.32 4.00
N GLY A 137 30.19 -33.14 3.57
CA GLY A 137 31.62 -32.88 3.80
C GLY A 137 32.12 -33.11 5.24
N VAL A 138 31.32 -33.74 6.10
CA VAL A 138 31.76 -34.16 7.44
C VAL A 138 32.79 -35.29 7.38
N THR A 139 33.79 -35.27 8.25
CA THR A 139 34.75 -36.38 8.38
C THR A 139 34.00 -37.64 8.83
N ALA A 140 34.16 -38.74 8.08
CA ALA A 140 33.55 -40.01 8.43
C ALA A 140 34.12 -40.53 9.77
N GLY A 141 33.23 -40.81 10.72
CA GLY A 141 33.56 -41.29 12.06
C GLY A 141 32.34 -41.92 12.74
N GLY A 142 32.53 -42.44 13.95
CA GLY A 142 31.43 -43.03 14.75
C GLY A 142 30.49 -42.00 15.39
N ASP A 143 30.84 -40.72 15.29
CA ASP A 143 30.10 -39.64 15.93
C ASP A 143 28.89 -39.22 15.09
N MET A 144 27.80 -38.85 15.78
CA MET A 144 26.64 -38.28 15.11
C MET A 144 26.99 -36.86 14.64
N THR A 145 26.70 -36.55 13.38
CA THR A 145 26.66 -35.16 12.93
C THR A 145 25.62 -34.43 13.78
N GLY A 146 25.96 -33.24 14.31
CA GLY A 146 25.01 -32.43 15.06
C GLY A 146 23.70 -32.20 14.28
N GLY A 147 22.62 -31.90 15.01
CA GLY A 147 21.37 -31.48 14.38
C GLY A 147 21.55 -30.23 13.50
N PRO A 148 20.58 -29.89 12.64
CA PRO A 148 20.60 -28.64 11.89
C PRO A 148 20.86 -27.46 12.85
N GLN A 149 21.83 -26.60 12.50
CA GLN A 149 22.12 -25.35 13.22
C GLN A 149 21.33 -24.19 12.61
#